data_AF-M7AA03-F1
#
_entry.id   AF-M7AA03-F1
#
_cell.length_a   1.000
_cell.length_b   1.000
_cell.length_c   1.000
_cell.angle_alpha   90.00
_cell.angle_beta   90.00
_cell.angle_gamma   90.00
#
_symmetry.space_group_name_H-M   'P 1'
#
loop_
_entity.id
_entity.type
_entity.pdbx_description
1 polymer ?
#
loop_
_entity_poly.entity_id
_entity_poly.type
_entity_poly.pdbx_seq_one_letter_code
_entity_poly.pdbx_strand_id
1 'polypeptide(L)'
;MAFNNILTRIWDRTTPRDGLLLQAEFQRLLDNDIFLKSGVDSNSNNITNLTNLINSLLIPLGGVVEDNFDQLSNSNFLHVNGQSISRATFSTLWNLVRRNVTGIVPATDRINCTNHGCIEGQLVKFSFTGGGITALVNYYVRNPTTNDFQISTTQTGSILDLTSSQTGEMIVNVEYGFGDGSTTFNVPDRRGIFARGAGAHGSRKTGANTNYDGGSIGFGGDDMFQGHRHNHSYNNVYGMIGGSGSNWLNAGGTAAGNVNLIILEPINDGANQVRYGKETTPAYIAVKYKVRVA
;
A
#
# COMPACT_ATOMS: atom_id res chain seq x y z
N MET A 1 -10.24 -5.73 55.64
CA MET A 1 -10.96 -5.28 56.85
C MET A 1 -11.27 -6.53 57.69
N ALA A 2 -10.78 -6.60 58.93
CA ALA A 2 -10.92 -7.80 59.77
C ALA A 2 -12.36 -7.99 60.24
N PHE A 3 -12.87 -9.23 60.18
CA PHE A 3 -14.23 -9.59 60.55
C PHE A 3 -14.37 -9.64 62.07
N ASN A 4 -15.31 -8.88 62.65
CA ASN A 4 -15.57 -8.85 64.09
C ASN A 4 -16.77 -9.77 64.41
N ASN A 5 -16.54 -10.85 65.17
CA ASN A 5 -17.55 -11.88 65.43
C ASN A 5 -18.51 -11.55 66.60
N ILE A 6 -18.37 -10.39 67.25
CA ILE A 6 -19.18 -10.03 68.44
C ILE A 6 -20.61 -9.57 68.05
N LEU A 7 -20.91 -9.46 66.75
CA LEU A 7 -22.23 -9.00 66.24
C LEU A 7 -23.16 -10.12 65.76
N THR A 8 -22.95 -11.39 66.13
CA THR A 8 -23.93 -12.44 65.78
C THR A 8 -25.04 -12.51 66.81
N ARG A 9 -26.05 -11.63 66.68
CA ARG A 9 -27.30 -11.64 67.47
C ARG A 9 -28.31 -12.60 66.83
N ILE A 10 -28.96 -13.42 67.65
CA ILE A 10 -30.05 -14.34 67.25
C ILE A 10 -31.28 -13.51 66.83
N TRP A 11 -31.86 -13.81 65.66
CA TRP A 11 -32.94 -13.06 65.02
C TRP A 11 -34.34 -13.54 65.49
N ASP A 12 -35.21 -12.62 65.91
CA ASP A 12 -36.67 -12.82 65.98
C ASP A 12 -37.41 -11.64 65.31
N ARG A 13 -38.62 -11.90 64.78
CA ARG A 13 -39.39 -10.99 63.87
C ARG A 13 -40.19 -9.88 64.57
N THR A 14 -39.98 -9.60 65.85
CA THR A 14 -40.91 -8.76 66.61
C THR A 14 -40.43 -7.34 66.88
N THR A 15 -39.25 -6.91 66.39
CA THR A 15 -38.77 -5.54 66.61
C THR A 15 -39.02 -4.59 65.42
N PRO A 16 -39.59 -3.38 65.64
CA PRO A 16 -39.84 -2.38 64.59
C PRO A 16 -38.61 -1.91 63.79
N ARG A 17 -37.40 -2.33 64.17
CA ARG A 17 -36.12 -1.99 63.53
C ARG A 17 -35.61 -3.05 62.56
N ASP A 18 -36.30 -4.19 62.40
CA ASP A 18 -35.84 -5.29 61.55
C ASP A 18 -35.85 -4.89 60.06
N GLY A 19 -36.84 -4.09 59.63
CA GLY A 19 -36.88 -3.54 58.28
C GLY A 19 -35.70 -2.60 57.97
N LEU A 20 -35.22 -1.85 58.97
CA LEU A 20 -34.07 -0.95 58.83
C LEU A 20 -32.75 -1.73 58.75
N LEU A 21 -32.63 -2.83 59.49
CA LEU A 21 -31.46 -3.71 59.42
C LEU A 21 -31.42 -4.48 58.10
N LEU A 22 -32.56 -4.97 57.62
CA LEU A 22 -32.69 -5.60 56.31
C LEU A 22 -32.41 -4.59 55.18
N GLN A 23 -32.89 -3.35 55.31
CA GLN A 23 -32.58 -2.28 54.35
C GLN A 23 -31.08 -1.98 54.31
N ALA A 24 -30.42 -1.90 55.47
CA ALA A 24 -28.98 -1.66 55.55
C ALA A 24 -28.18 -2.81 54.93
N GLU A 25 -28.56 -4.06 55.19
CA GLU A 25 -27.90 -5.22 54.61
C GLU A 25 -28.15 -5.33 53.10
N PHE A 26 -29.36 -5.05 52.63
CA PHE A 26 -29.68 -4.99 51.20
C PHE A 26 -28.87 -3.89 50.50
N GLN A 27 -28.73 -2.71 51.11
CA GLN A 27 -27.90 -1.64 50.56
C GLN A 27 -26.43 -2.05 50.49
N ARG A 28 -25.90 -2.70 51.54
CA ARG A 28 -24.52 -3.21 51.56
C ARG A 28 -24.28 -4.24 50.45
N LEU A 29 -25.24 -5.14 50.23
CA LEU A 29 -25.18 -6.13 49.15
C LEU A 29 -25.24 -5.44 47.78
N LEU A 30 -26.13 -4.47 47.60
CA LEU A 30 -26.24 -3.68 46.37
C LEU A 30 -24.94 -2.92 46.07
N ASP A 31 -24.34 -2.29 47.08
CA ASP A 31 -23.07 -1.57 46.92
C ASP A 31 -21.92 -2.53 46.55
N ASN A 32 -21.89 -3.72 47.15
CA ASN A 32 -20.94 -4.77 46.76
C ASN A 32 -21.18 -5.25 45.33
N ASP A 33 -22.42 -5.47 44.92
CA ASP A 33 -22.78 -5.93 43.58
C ASP A 33 -22.43 -4.85 42.53
N ILE A 34 -22.66 -3.58 42.84
CA ILE A 34 -22.27 -2.45 42.00
C ILE A 34 -20.73 -2.39 41.89
N PHE A 35 -20.01 -2.56 43.00
CA PHE A 35 -18.55 -2.59 43.00
C PHE A 35 -18.00 -3.74 42.16
N LEU A 36 -18.54 -4.95 42.35
CA LEU A 36 -18.18 -6.13 41.57
C LEU A 36 -18.50 -5.94 40.09
N LYS A 37 -19.68 -5.40 39.77
CA LYS A 37 -20.07 -5.11 38.39
C LYS A 37 -19.11 -4.10 37.75
N SER A 38 -18.78 -3.02 38.44
CA SER A 38 -17.81 -2.03 37.95
C SER A 38 -16.43 -2.64 37.67
N GLY A 39 -15.97 -3.54 38.56
CA GLY A 39 -14.74 -4.30 38.35
C GLY A 39 -14.81 -5.24 37.13
N VAL A 40 -15.93 -5.96 36.96
CA VAL A 40 -16.17 -6.85 35.82
C VAL A 40 -16.26 -6.07 34.51
N ASP A 41 -16.96 -4.94 34.48
CA ASP A 41 -17.07 -4.07 33.31
C ASP A 41 -15.69 -3.52 32.91
N SER A 42 -14.90 -3.07 33.89
CA SER A 42 -13.53 -2.58 33.67
C SER A 42 -12.63 -3.69 33.12
N ASN A 43 -12.69 -4.89 33.69
CA ASN A 43 -11.92 -6.04 33.20
C ASN A 43 -12.36 -6.47 31.80
N SER A 44 -13.66 -6.43 31.49
CA SER A 44 -14.19 -6.77 30.16
C SER A 44 -13.71 -5.78 29.10
N ASN A 45 -13.69 -4.48 29.44
CA ASN A 45 -13.11 -3.45 28.57
C ASN A 45 -11.61 -3.66 28.38
N ASN A 46 -10.86 -3.94 29.45
CA ASN A 46 -9.43 -4.22 29.37
C ASN A 46 -9.13 -5.45 28.50
N ILE A 47 -9.87 -6.54 28.67
CA ILE A 47 -9.73 -7.76 27.87
C ILE A 47 -10.05 -7.49 26.39
N THR A 48 -11.09 -6.72 26.11
CA THR A 48 -11.46 -6.33 24.74
C THR A 48 -10.34 -5.50 24.09
N ASN A 49 -9.82 -4.51 24.83
CA ASN A 49 -8.71 -3.67 24.36
C ASN A 49 -7.43 -4.48 24.13
N LEU A 50 -7.09 -5.39 25.04
CA LEU A 50 -5.95 -6.29 24.90
C LEU A 50 -6.12 -7.24 23.70
N THR A 51 -7.31 -7.79 23.51
CA THR A 51 -7.63 -8.66 22.36
C THR A 51 -7.45 -7.91 21.05
N ASN A 52 -7.96 -6.68 20.96
CA ASN A 52 -7.79 -5.82 19.79
C ASN A 52 -6.31 -5.46 19.56
N LEU A 53 -5.57 -5.15 20.63
CA LEU A 53 -4.13 -4.87 20.56
C LEU A 53 -3.35 -6.10 20.04
N ILE A 54 -3.62 -7.29 20.58
CA ILE A 54 -2.99 -8.55 20.17
C ILE A 54 -3.29 -8.84 18.70
N ASN A 55 -4.55 -8.72 18.28
CA ASN A 55 -4.93 -8.92 16.88
C ASN A 55 -4.25 -7.90 15.95
N SER A 56 -4.07 -6.66 16.40
CA SER A 56 -3.30 -5.65 15.63
C SER A 56 -1.80 -5.92 15.61
N LEU A 57 -1.25 -6.54 16.66
CA LEU A 57 0.17 -6.86 16.77
C LEU A 57 0.61 -7.94 15.78
N LEU A 58 -0.32 -8.80 15.31
CA LEU A 58 -0.04 -9.85 14.34
C LEU A 58 0.31 -9.33 12.95
N ILE A 59 -0.25 -8.19 12.55
CA ILE A 59 0.10 -7.53 11.28
C ILE A 59 1.36 -6.71 11.57
N PRO A 60 2.52 -6.88 10.92
CA PRO A 60 3.71 -6.08 11.24
C PRO A 60 3.52 -4.59 10.91
N LEU A 61 4.29 -3.70 11.54
CA LEU A 61 4.29 -2.27 11.22
C LEU A 61 4.56 -2.05 9.72
N GLY A 62 3.78 -1.17 9.10
CA GLY A 62 3.78 -0.94 7.65
C GLY A 62 3.03 -2.00 6.84
N GLY A 63 2.53 -3.06 7.48
CA GLY A 63 1.65 -4.05 6.84
C GLY A 63 0.32 -3.42 6.43
N VAL A 64 -0.19 -3.79 5.25
CA VAL A 64 -1.45 -3.30 4.70
C VAL A 64 -2.47 -4.43 4.67
N VAL A 65 -3.68 -4.14 5.11
CA VAL A 65 -4.81 -5.10 5.13
C VAL A 65 -6.08 -4.46 4.61
N GLU A 66 -6.98 -5.28 4.08
CA GLU A 66 -8.34 -4.86 3.73
C GLU A 66 -9.18 -4.66 4.98
N ASP A 67 -9.97 -3.58 5.02
CA ASP A 67 -10.87 -3.25 6.11
C ASP A 67 -12.11 -2.50 5.58
N ASN A 68 -12.97 -3.23 4.85
CA ASN A 68 -14.12 -2.63 4.15
C ASN A 68 -15.15 -1.99 5.09
N PHE A 69 -15.25 -2.52 6.32
CA PHE A 69 -16.19 -2.06 7.35
C PHE A 69 -15.54 -1.16 8.40
N ASP A 70 -14.30 -0.71 8.20
CA ASP A 70 -13.60 0.20 9.10
C ASP A 70 -13.50 -0.29 10.56
N GLN A 71 -13.31 -1.59 10.77
CA GLN A 71 -13.27 -2.23 12.10
C GLN A 71 -11.92 -2.06 12.80
N LEU A 72 -10.84 -1.81 12.06
CA LEU A 72 -9.51 -1.63 12.65
C LEU A 72 -9.39 -0.24 13.30
N SER A 73 -8.87 -0.23 14.53
CA SER A 73 -8.70 1.01 15.32
C SER A 73 -7.80 2.02 14.61
N ASN A 74 -8.27 3.27 14.54
CA ASN A 74 -7.52 4.40 13.98
C ASN A 74 -6.26 4.77 14.78
N SER A 75 -6.09 4.23 15.99
CA SER A 75 -4.85 4.37 16.76
C SER A 75 -3.70 3.55 16.18
N ASN A 76 -4.02 2.40 15.55
CA ASN A 76 -3.03 1.42 15.09
C ASN A 76 -3.04 1.29 13.57
N PHE A 77 -4.13 1.65 12.91
CA PHE A 77 -4.31 1.51 11.48
C PHE A 77 -4.87 2.78 10.85
N LEU A 78 -4.30 3.20 9.72
CA LEU A 78 -4.76 4.37 9.00
C LEU A 78 -4.99 4.05 7.53
N HIS A 79 -5.92 4.76 6.88
CA HIS A 79 -6.18 4.57 5.46
C HIS A 79 -4.94 4.77 4.59
N VAL A 80 -4.82 3.95 3.56
CA VAL A 80 -3.73 4.01 2.57
C VAL A 80 -4.09 4.97 1.43
N ASN A 81 -4.18 6.25 1.77
CA ASN A 81 -4.70 7.33 0.92
C ASN A 81 -3.74 8.51 0.77
N GLY A 82 -2.46 8.34 1.09
CA GLY A 82 -1.44 9.40 0.99
C GLY A 82 -1.48 10.45 2.11
N GLN A 83 -2.33 10.27 3.14
CA GLN A 83 -2.45 11.23 4.23
C GLN A 83 -1.12 11.47 4.97
N SER A 84 -0.94 12.69 5.45
CA SER A 84 0.20 13.07 6.28
C SER A 84 -0.08 12.76 7.74
N ILE A 85 0.85 12.10 8.42
CA ILE A 85 0.72 11.64 9.81
C ILE A 85 1.93 12.08 10.65
N SER A 86 1.73 12.21 11.96
CA SER A 86 2.75 12.73 12.89
C SER A 86 3.93 11.77 13.06
N ARG A 87 5.16 12.27 12.86
CA ARG A 87 6.41 11.54 13.15
C ARG A 87 6.58 11.28 14.64
N ALA A 88 6.08 12.16 15.50
CA ALA A 88 6.17 12.02 16.95
C ALA A 88 5.25 10.90 17.44
N THR A 89 4.01 10.87 16.94
CA THR A 89 3.00 9.88 17.31
C THR A 89 3.35 8.49 16.78
N PHE A 90 3.82 8.40 15.52
CA PHE A 90 4.13 7.14 14.84
C PHE A 90 5.64 6.96 14.63
N SER A 91 6.42 7.25 15.67
CA SER A 91 7.88 7.29 15.62
C SER A 91 8.52 5.93 15.32
N THR A 92 7.91 4.83 15.78
CA THR A 92 8.36 3.46 15.51
C THR A 92 8.30 3.13 14.03
N LEU A 93 7.16 3.38 13.38
CA LEU A 93 7.01 3.23 11.93
C LEU A 93 7.95 4.18 11.18
N TRP A 94 8.03 5.45 11.59
CA TRP A 94 8.93 6.41 10.94
C TRP A 94 10.38 5.92 10.97
N ASN A 95 10.86 5.42 12.11
CA ASN A 95 12.21 4.86 12.25
C ASN A 95 12.46 3.61 11.39
N LEU A 96 11.43 2.82 11.07
CA LEU A 96 11.56 1.70 10.14
C LEU A 96 11.74 2.19 8.70
N VAL A 97 11.04 3.25 8.32
CA VAL A 97 10.98 3.79 6.94
C VAL A 97 12.15 4.72 6.62
N ARG A 98 12.67 5.47 7.60
CA ARG A 98 13.68 6.52 7.39
C ARG A 98 15.10 6.13 7.78
N ARG A 99 16.09 6.70 7.11
CA ARG A 99 17.53 6.60 7.43
C ARG A 99 18.17 7.98 7.32
N ASN A 100 19.34 8.14 7.94
CA ASN A 100 20.08 9.41 7.93
C ASN A 100 21.30 9.27 7.03
N VAL A 101 21.39 10.14 6.04
CA VAL A 101 22.57 10.32 5.20
C VAL A 101 23.52 11.27 5.93
N THR A 102 24.71 10.79 6.25
CA THR A 102 25.73 11.55 7.01
C THR A 102 26.72 12.29 6.11
N GLY A 103 26.72 11.98 4.82
CA GLY A 103 27.55 12.64 3.83
C GLY A 103 27.50 11.92 2.49
N ILE A 104 28.01 12.59 1.46
CA ILE A 104 28.29 11.98 0.16
C ILE A 104 29.79 12.10 -0.09
N VAL A 105 30.38 11.08 -0.72
CA VAL A 105 31.77 11.05 -1.17
C VAL A 105 31.79 11.12 -2.70
N PRO A 106 31.89 12.34 -3.28
CA PRO A 106 31.87 12.54 -4.74
C PRO A 106 32.89 11.70 -5.49
N ALA A 107 34.11 11.57 -4.96
CA ALA A 107 35.20 10.85 -5.63
C ALA A 107 34.91 9.35 -5.89
N THR A 108 33.90 8.78 -5.22
CA THR A 108 33.51 7.37 -5.36
C THR A 108 32.01 7.20 -5.58
N ASP A 109 31.25 8.29 -5.73
CA ASP A 109 29.79 8.30 -5.82
C ASP A 109 29.07 7.57 -4.67
N ARG A 110 29.67 7.56 -3.47
CA ARG A 110 29.13 6.81 -2.32
C ARG A 110 28.35 7.73 -1.39
N ILE A 111 27.18 7.26 -0.98
CA ILE A 111 26.31 7.88 0.00
C ILE A 111 26.55 7.18 1.33
N ASN A 112 27.03 7.91 2.34
CA ASN A 112 27.28 7.38 3.66
C ASN A 112 25.97 7.33 4.45
N CYS A 113 25.59 6.14 4.88
CA CYS A 113 24.39 5.88 5.65
C CYS A 113 24.60 4.62 6.51
N THR A 114 25.03 4.80 7.76
CA THR A 114 25.37 3.68 8.65
C THR A 114 24.19 2.74 8.87
N ASN A 115 24.43 1.43 8.75
CA ASN A 115 23.44 0.38 8.98
C ASN A 115 22.12 0.63 8.22
N HIS A 116 22.22 1.04 6.96
CA HIS A 116 21.05 1.41 6.16
C HIS A 116 20.12 0.21 5.87
N GLY A 117 20.69 -1.00 5.76
CA GLY A 117 19.94 -2.24 5.51
C GLY A 117 19.37 -2.36 4.10
N CYS A 118 19.87 -1.53 3.17
CA CYS A 118 19.41 -1.54 1.78
C CYS A 118 20.07 -2.68 0.99
N ILE A 119 19.34 -3.18 0.00
CA ILE A 119 19.80 -4.22 -0.92
C ILE A 119 19.94 -3.67 -2.36
N GLU A 120 20.68 -4.40 -3.20
CA GLU A 120 20.84 -4.07 -4.62
C GLU A 120 19.49 -3.94 -5.32
N GLY A 121 19.30 -2.87 -6.09
CA GLY A 121 18.07 -2.61 -6.84
C GLY A 121 16.89 -2.14 -5.99
N GLN A 122 17.07 -1.87 -4.69
CA GLN A 122 16.02 -1.28 -3.85
C GLN A 122 15.77 0.19 -4.22
N LEU A 123 14.50 0.60 -4.23
CA LEU A 123 14.14 2.00 -4.40
C LEU A 123 14.32 2.80 -3.10
N VAL A 124 14.92 3.97 -3.23
CA VAL A 124 15.09 4.97 -2.17
C VAL A 124 14.71 6.36 -2.66
N LYS A 125 14.42 7.26 -1.72
CA LYS A 125 14.07 8.66 -2.00
C LYS A 125 14.73 9.56 -0.97
N PHE A 126 15.21 10.73 -1.38
CA PHE A 126 15.92 11.68 -0.52
C PHE A 126 15.09 12.93 -0.23
N SER A 127 15.31 13.52 0.95
CA SER A 127 14.64 14.75 1.38
C SER A 127 15.28 16.03 0.86
N PHE A 128 16.44 15.92 0.19
CA PHE A 128 17.28 17.06 -0.18
C PHE A 128 17.65 17.04 -1.66
N THR A 129 17.98 18.22 -2.18
CA THR A 129 18.50 18.43 -3.54
C THR A 129 19.91 18.97 -3.44
N GLY A 130 20.85 18.41 -4.20
CA GLY A 130 22.25 18.79 -4.20
C GLY A 130 23.16 17.58 -4.49
N GLY A 131 24.40 17.84 -4.91
CA GLY A 131 25.39 16.79 -5.15
C GLY A 131 24.97 15.77 -6.21
N GLY A 132 24.18 16.18 -7.21
CA GLY A 132 23.62 15.29 -8.25
C GLY A 132 22.27 14.65 -7.88
N ILE A 133 21.82 14.76 -6.63
CA ILE A 133 20.53 14.25 -6.17
C ILE A 133 19.44 15.32 -6.30
N THR A 134 18.26 14.91 -6.75
CA THR A 134 17.03 15.71 -6.73
C THR A 134 16.09 15.14 -5.67
N ALA A 135 15.59 16.01 -4.78
CA ALA A 135 14.65 15.61 -3.74
C ALA A 135 13.38 14.96 -4.34
N LEU A 136 12.80 14.02 -3.60
CA LEU A 136 11.55 13.33 -3.95
C LEU A 136 11.59 12.44 -5.21
N VAL A 137 12.73 12.39 -5.92
CA VAL A 137 12.96 11.47 -7.02
C VAL A 137 13.34 10.09 -6.48
N ASN A 138 12.82 9.05 -7.15
CA ASN A 138 13.12 7.66 -6.85
C ASN A 138 14.47 7.27 -7.47
N TYR A 139 15.35 6.67 -6.67
CA TYR A 139 16.64 6.15 -7.09
C TYR A 139 16.78 4.68 -6.72
N TYR A 140 17.54 3.92 -7.51
CA TYR A 140 17.87 2.54 -7.24
C TYR A 140 19.22 2.45 -6.51
N VAL A 141 19.24 1.73 -5.40
CA VAL A 141 20.45 1.40 -4.63
C VAL A 141 21.34 0.47 -5.45
N ARG A 142 22.62 0.81 -5.54
CA ARG A 142 23.66 0.07 -6.24
C ARG A 142 24.87 -0.15 -5.33
N ASN A 143 25.52 -1.30 -5.46
CA ASN A 143 26.73 -1.68 -4.74
C ASN A 143 26.67 -1.37 -3.22
N PRO A 144 25.61 -1.80 -2.50
CA PRO A 144 25.48 -1.55 -1.08
C PRO A 144 26.54 -2.32 -0.28
N THR A 145 27.06 -1.67 0.74
CA THR A 145 27.76 -2.34 1.85
C THR A 145 26.85 -2.28 3.09
N THR A 146 27.42 -2.42 4.29
CA THR A 146 26.68 -2.19 5.53
C THR A 146 26.40 -0.70 5.79
N ASN A 147 27.29 0.19 5.35
CA ASN A 147 27.33 1.58 5.80
C ASN A 147 27.29 2.63 4.68
N ASP A 148 27.32 2.19 3.43
CA ASP A 148 27.27 3.06 2.28
C ASP A 148 26.78 2.32 1.03
N PHE A 149 26.37 3.09 0.04
CA PHE A 149 25.92 2.57 -1.25
C PHE A 149 26.07 3.65 -2.32
N GLN A 150 25.95 3.25 -3.58
CA GLN A 150 25.85 4.13 -4.73
C GLN A 150 24.41 4.12 -5.25
N ILE A 151 24.05 5.02 -6.16
CA ILE A 151 22.68 5.07 -6.70
C ILE A 151 22.66 5.13 -8.23
N SER A 152 21.51 4.79 -8.82
CA SER A 152 21.24 4.91 -10.25
C SER A 152 19.79 5.37 -10.48
N THR A 153 19.50 5.96 -11.64
CA THR A 153 18.14 6.33 -12.07
C THR A 153 17.36 5.15 -12.64
N THR A 154 18.04 4.04 -12.96
CA THR A 154 17.39 2.80 -13.42
C THR A 154 17.90 1.61 -12.63
N GLN A 155 17.10 0.54 -12.57
CA GLN A 155 17.32 -0.61 -11.68
C GLN A 155 18.70 -1.25 -11.87
N THR A 156 19.21 -1.28 -13.10
CA THR A 156 20.51 -1.88 -13.47
C THR A 156 21.41 -0.90 -14.23
N GLY A 157 21.13 0.40 -14.16
CA GLY A 157 21.83 1.44 -14.93
C GLY A 157 23.25 1.78 -14.50
N SER A 158 23.81 2.83 -15.10
CA SER A 158 25.08 3.40 -14.66
C SER A 158 24.93 4.04 -13.27
N ILE A 159 26.03 4.09 -12.53
CA ILE A 159 26.09 4.86 -11.28
C ILE A 159 25.85 6.34 -11.59
N LEU A 160 25.06 7.00 -10.74
CA LEU A 160 24.84 8.43 -10.80
C LEU A 160 26.08 9.16 -10.30
N ASP A 161 26.59 10.09 -11.11
CA ASP A 161 27.70 10.97 -10.76
C ASP A 161 27.28 11.94 -9.63
N LEU A 162 27.92 11.82 -8.47
CA LEU A 162 27.64 12.64 -7.30
C LEU A 162 28.69 13.75 -7.17
N THR A 163 28.26 15.01 -7.12
CA THR A 163 29.16 16.15 -7.34
C THR A 163 29.57 16.90 -6.07
N SER A 164 28.85 16.72 -4.97
CA SER A 164 29.16 17.37 -3.68
C SER A 164 28.57 16.62 -2.50
N SER A 165 29.15 16.82 -1.30
CA SER A 165 28.62 16.22 -0.08
C SER A 165 27.25 16.81 0.27
N GLN A 166 26.32 15.96 0.71
CA GLN A 166 25.02 16.35 1.23
C GLN A 166 24.68 15.52 2.47
N THR A 167 23.84 16.09 3.34
CA THR A 167 23.31 15.42 4.53
C THR A 167 21.80 15.58 4.56
N GLY A 168 21.10 14.60 5.09
CA GLY A 168 19.65 14.68 5.25
C GLY A 168 19.00 13.33 5.48
N GLU A 169 17.70 13.26 5.25
CA GLU A 169 16.94 12.03 5.43
C GLU A 169 16.76 11.29 4.10
N MET A 170 16.69 9.97 4.21
CA MET A 170 16.35 9.05 3.14
C MET A 170 15.20 8.17 3.58
N ILE A 171 14.29 7.84 2.67
CA ILE A 171 13.25 6.82 2.85
C ILE A 171 13.64 5.57 2.07
N VAL A 172 13.53 4.40 2.71
CA VAL A 172 13.88 3.08 2.13
C VAL A 172 12.69 2.30 1.57
N ASN A 173 11.47 2.84 1.72
CA ASN A 173 10.28 2.38 1.02
C ASN A 173 9.58 3.59 0.41
N VAL A 174 9.72 3.75 -0.90
CA VAL A 174 9.31 4.96 -1.62
C VAL A 174 7.80 5.19 -1.71
N GLU A 175 7.00 4.21 -1.27
CA GLU A 175 5.55 4.41 -1.07
C GLU A 175 5.26 5.46 0.01
N TYR A 176 6.17 5.63 0.99
CA TYR A 176 6.07 6.68 2.00
C TYR A 176 6.66 7.99 1.49
N GLY A 177 6.19 9.10 2.07
CA GLY A 177 6.64 10.45 1.75
C GLY A 177 7.20 11.19 2.96
N PHE A 178 7.95 12.26 2.72
CA PHE A 178 8.55 13.08 3.78
C PHE A 178 7.57 14.00 4.51
N GLY A 179 6.29 14.06 4.10
CA GLY A 179 5.30 14.96 4.68
C GLY A 179 5.66 16.43 4.45
N ASP A 180 5.54 17.22 5.50
CA ASP A 180 6.03 18.59 5.59
C ASP A 180 7.57 18.73 5.66
N GLY A 181 8.29 17.60 5.64
CA GLY A 181 9.75 17.56 5.72
C GLY A 181 10.32 17.68 7.14
N SER A 182 9.49 17.76 8.17
CA SER A 182 9.97 17.98 9.55
C SER A 182 9.16 17.23 10.61
N THR A 183 7.84 17.47 10.70
CA THR A 183 7.00 16.97 11.80
C THR A 183 6.09 15.82 11.38
N THR A 184 5.94 15.60 10.07
CA THR A 184 5.00 14.63 9.50
C THR A 184 5.65 13.77 8.42
N PHE A 185 4.99 12.66 8.06
CA PHE A 185 5.35 11.82 6.93
C PHE A 185 4.08 11.28 6.27
N ASN A 186 4.12 10.99 4.97
CA ASN A 186 2.97 10.44 4.27
C ASN A 186 2.96 8.92 4.35
N VAL A 187 1.80 8.34 4.64
CA VAL A 187 1.55 6.90 4.41
C VAL A 187 1.36 6.63 2.91
N PRO A 188 1.41 5.37 2.44
CA PRO A 188 1.19 5.07 1.04
C PRO A 188 -0.20 5.50 0.54
N ASP A 189 -0.31 5.69 -0.77
CA ASP A 189 -1.59 5.85 -1.47
C ASP A 189 -1.78 4.65 -2.41
N ARG A 190 -2.80 3.84 -2.15
CA ARG A 190 -3.11 2.63 -2.94
C ARG A 190 -4.50 2.68 -3.55
N ARG A 191 -5.12 3.87 -3.59
CA ARG A 191 -6.44 4.04 -4.19
C ARG A 191 -6.34 3.88 -5.71
N GLY A 192 -7.23 3.07 -6.29
CA GLY A 192 -7.36 2.92 -7.74
C GLY A 192 -6.24 2.11 -8.43
N ILE A 193 -5.32 1.50 -7.66
CA ILE A 193 -4.22 0.71 -8.22
C ILE A 193 -4.23 -0.72 -7.66
N PHE A 194 -3.71 -1.66 -8.44
CA PHE A 194 -3.55 -3.05 -8.03
C PHE A 194 -2.17 -3.29 -7.40
N ALA A 195 -2.14 -4.13 -6.37
CA ALA A 195 -0.88 -4.63 -5.85
C ALA A 195 -0.31 -5.73 -6.75
N ARG A 196 1.00 -5.68 -7.00
CA ARG A 196 1.77 -6.74 -7.66
C ARG A 196 2.89 -7.19 -6.72
N GLY A 197 3.18 -8.48 -6.70
CA GLY A 197 4.33 -9.00 -5.95
C GLY A 197 5.64 -8.41 -6.50
N ALA A 198 6.49 -7.91 -5.62
CA ALA A 198 7.78 -7.34 -5.99
C ALA A 198 8.77 -8.42 -6.49
N GLY A 199 9.66 -8.01 -7.39
CA GLY A 199 10.75 -8.79 -7.94
C GLY A 199 10.36 -9.70 -9.12
N ALA A 200 11.38 -10.30 -9.71
CA ALA A 200 11.22 -11.27 -10.78
C ALA A 200 10.78 -12.64 -10.23
N HIS A 201 9.72 -13.18 -10.81
CA HIS A 201 9.22 -14.50 -10.50
C HIS A 201 10.22 -15.58 -10.94
N GLY A 202 10.46 -16.61 -10.12
CA GLY A 202 11.48 -17.63 -10.39
C GLY A 202 11.24 -18.50 -11.63
N SER A 203 9.98 -18.87 -11.92
CA SER A 203 9.66 -19.80 -13.03
C SER A 203 8.57 -19.34 -14.01
N ARG A 204 7.56 -18.58 -13.57
CA ARG A 204 6.45 -18.14 -14.43
C ARG A 204 6.90 -17.08 -15.42
N LYS A 205 6.49 -17.28 -16.68
CA LYS A 205 6.83 -16.42 -17.82
C LYS A 205 5.64 -15.60 -18.30
N THR A 206 5.92 -14.40 -18.77
CA THR A 206 4.99 -13.57 -19.54
C THR A 206 4.76 -14.18 -20.94
N GLY A 207 3.78 -13.64 -21.68
CA GLY A 207 3.57 -14.01 -23.09
C GLY A 207 4.76 -13.68 -24.01
N ALA A 208 5.71 -12.87 -23.56
CA ALA A 208 6.96 -12.58 -24.27
C ALA A 208 8.13 -13.49 -23.83
N ASN A 209 7.86 -14.57 -23.09
CA ASN A 209 8.85 -15.52 -22.58
C ASN A 209 9.91 -14.93 -21.62
N THR A 210 9.62 -13.78 -21.01
CA THR A 210 10.40 -13.20 -19.91
C THR A 210 9.77 -13.56 -18.56
N ASN A 211 10.50 -13.49 -17.45
CA ASN A 211 9.87 -13.70 -16.14
C ASN A 211 8.87 -12.58 -15.85
N TYR A 212 7.78 -12.90 -15.15
CA TYR A 212 6.99 -11.83 -14.53
C TYR A 212 7.87 -11.04 -13.57
N ASP A 213 7.82 -9.72 -13.63
CA ASP A 213 8.56 -8.85 -12.74
C ASP A 213 7.62 -7.75 -12.23
N GLY A 214 7.64 -7.53 -10.92
CA GLY A 214 6.92 -6.43 -10.26
C GLY A 214 7.78 -5.23 -9.93
N GLY A 215 9.08 -5.26 -10.25
CA GLY A 215 10.03 -4.26 -9.82
C GLY A 215 10.34 -4.37 -8.33
N SER A 216 11.11 -3.43 -7.79
CA SER A 216 11.40 -3.37 -6.36
C SER A 216 10.17 -2.96 -5.54
N ILE A 217 10.22 -3.15 -4.22
CA ILE A 217 9.18 -2.65 -3.31
C ILE A 217 8.93 -1.16 -3.53
N GLY A 218 7.65 -0.78 -3.68
CA GLY A 218 7.21 0.59 -3.93
C GLY A 218 7.34 1.08 -5.37
N PHE A 219 7.74 0.21 -6.31
CA PHE A 219 7.70 0.53 -7.74
C PHE A 219 6.26 0.73 -8.21
N GLY A 220 5.98 1.87 -8.86
CA GLY A 220 4.73 2.15 -9.54
C GLY A 220 4.87 1.87 -11.04
N GLY A 221 4.04 0.98 -11.57
CA GLY A 221 3.95 0.74 -13.01
C GLY A 221 2.65 1.31 -13.57
N ASP A 222 2.72 1.87 -14.78
CA ASP A 222 1.55 2.33 -15.52
C ASP A 222 0.76 1.14 -16.11
N ASP A 223 -0.48 1.39 -16.51
CA ASP A 223 -1.26 0.39 -17.23
C ASP A 223 -0.62 0.06 -18.58
N MET A 224 -0.62 -1.23 -18.94
CA MET A 224 0.02 -1.71 -20.16
C MET A 224 -0.87 -2.73 -20.85
N PHE A 225 -1.10 -2.52 -22.15
CA PHE A 225 -1.75 -3.50 -23.03
C PHE A 225 -0.70 -4.38 -23.71
N GLN A 226 -0.99 -5.67 -23.88
CA GLN A 226 -0.09 -6.56 -24.60
C GLN A 226 0.00 -6.15 -26.08
N GLY A 227 1.21 -5.98 -26.59
CA GLY A 227 1.42 -5.73 -28.01
C GLY A 227 0.72 -6.80 -28.86
N HIS A 228 -0.12 -6.35 -29.80
CA HIS A 228 -0.84 -7.21 -30.73
C HIS A 228 -0.76 -6.63 -32.14
N ARG A 229 -1.03 -7.46 -33.15
CA ARG A 229 -0.97 -7.06 -34.56
C ARG A 229 -2.24 -7.50 -35.25
N HIS A 230 -2.76 -6.63 -36.11
CA HIS A 230 -3.78 -6.98 -37.08
C HIS A 230 -3.09 -7.18 -38.43
N ASN A 231 -3.29 -8.35 -39.03
CA ASN A 231 -2.88 -8.61 -40.39
C ASN A 231 -4.13 -8.74 -41.25
N HIS A 232 -4.13 -8.03 -42.36
CA HIS A 232 -5.19 -8.09 -43.35
C HIS A 232 -4.64 -8.81 -44.59
N SER A 233 -5.05 -10.07 -44.79
CA SER A 233 -4.67 -10.86 -45.96
C SER A 233 -5.91 -11.15 -46.81
N TYR A 234 -5.88 -10.67 -48.05
CA TYR A 234 -6.93 -10.95 -49.04
C TYR A 234 -6.47 -12.06 -49.99
N ASN A 235 -7.35 -13.03 -50.25
CA ASN A 235 -7.12 -14.10 -51.23
C ASN A 235 -7.74 -13.78 -52.61
N ASN A 236 -8.50 -12.69 -52.75
CA ASN A 236 -9.15 -12.33 -54.01
C ASN A 236 -9.38 -10.82 -54.15
N VAL A 237 -8.72 -10.18 -55.13
CA VAL A 237 -8.78 -8.73 -55.42
C VAL A 237 -10.18 -8.30 -55.92
N TYR A 238 -11.02 -9.24 -56.38
CA TYR A 238 -12.35 -8.95 -56.97
C TYR A 238 -13.35 -8.27 -56.02
N GLY A 239 -13.20 -8.44 -54.69
CA GLY A 239 -14.13 -7.91 -53.69
C GLY A 239 -13.82 -6.50 -53.19
N MET A 240 -12.67 -5.94 -53.54
CA MET A 240 -12.20 -4.66 -53.01
C MET A 240 -12.80 -3.44 -53.73
N ILE A 241 -13.22 -3.60 -54.98
CA ILE A 241 -13.81 -2.53 -55.80
C ILE A 241 -15.31 -2.82 -55.91
N GLY A 242 -16.09 -2.27 -54.98
CA GLY A 242 -17.54 -2.47 -54.93
C GLY A 242 -18.21 -2.11 -56.25
N GLY A 243 -18.76 -3.12 -56.92
CA GLY A 243 -19.56 -2.95 -58.13
C GLY A 243 -19.78 -4.28 -58.84
N SER A 244 -21.04 -4.62 -59.09
CA SER A 244 -21.40 -5.65 -60.07
C SER A 244 -20.75 -5.31 -61.42
N GLY A 245 -19.69 -6.05 -61.78
CA GLY A 245 -19.02 -5.95 -63.07
C GLY A 245 -17.70 -5.17 -63.06
N SER A 246 -16.65 -5.66 -62.40
CA SER A 246 -15.28 -5.33 -62.82
C SER A 246 -14.98 -6.07 -64.12
N ASN A 247 -15.32 -5.44 -65.26
CA ASN A 247 -15.16 -6.00 -66.61
C ASN A 247 -13.76 -5.76 -67.21
N TRP A 248 -12.72 -5.54 -66.39
CA TRP A 248 -11.36 -5.35 -66.90
C TRP A 248 -10.28 -5.96 -65.98
N LEU A 249 -10.15 -7.29 -66.06
CA LEU A 249 -8.84 -7.92 -66.29
C LEU A 249 -8.78 -8.46 -67.72
N ASN A 250 -9.46 -7.77 -68.65
CA ASN A 250 -9.30 -8.04 -70.06
C ASN A 250 -7.91 -7.53 -70.48
N ALA A 251 -7.19 -8.31 -71.29
CA ALA A 251 -5.82 -8.03 -71.66
C ALA A 251 -5.68 -6.59 -72.19
N GLY A 252 -4.97 -5.74 -71.45
CA GLY A 252 -4.62 -4.37 -71.84
C GLY A 252 -5.36 -3.21 -71.15
N GLY A 253 -6.27 -3.46 -70.19
CA GLY A 253 -6.93 -2.38 -69.43
C GLY A 253 -6.48 -2.30 -67.97
N THR A 254 -5.62 -1.33 -67.62
CA THR A 254 -5.21 -1.09 -66.22
C THR A 254 -6.23 -0.22 -65.50
N ALA A 255 -7.31 -0.81 -64.96
CA ALA A 255 -8.13 -0.13 -63.97
C ALA A 255 -7.48 -0.27 -62.58
N ALA A 256 -6.51 0.59 -62.29
CA ALA A 256 -5.93 0.71 -60.95
C ALA A 256 -6.91 1.47 -60.02
N GLY A 257 -7.95 0.79 -59.54
CA GLY A 257 -8.77 1.31 -58.46
C GLY A 257 -7.98 1.34 -57.16
N ASN A 258 -7.77 2.51 -56.58
CA ASN A 258 -7.16 2.63 -55.26
C ASN A 258 -8.19 2.26 -54.20
N VAL A 259 -7.97 1.16 -53.48
CA VAL A 259 -8.80 0.77 -52.34
C VAL A 259 -7.94 0.93 -51.10
N ASN A 260 -8.29 1.89 -50.24
CA ASN A 260 -7.59 2.11 -48.99
C ASN A 260 -8.10 1.13 -47.93
N LEU A 261 -7.23 0.21 -47.52
CA LEU A 261 -7.51 -0.74 -46.45
C LEU A 261 -6.99 -0.15 -45.15
N ILE A 262 -7.90 0.31 -44.30
CA ILE A 262 -7.57 0.94 -43.02
C ILE A 262 -7.99 0.00 -41.89
N ILE A 263 -7.04 -0.36 -41.02
CA ILE A 263 -7.34 -0.95 -39.72
C ILE A 263 -7.73 0.22 -38.82
N LEU A 264 -9.01 0.29 -38.46
CA LEU A 264 -9.54 1.35 -37.62
C LEU A 264 -9.29 1.02 -36.13
N GLU A 265 -9.51 2.04 -35.29
CA GLU A 265 -9.62 1.86 -33.83
C GLU A 265 -10.72 0.84 -33.49
N PRO A 266 -10.65 0.19 -32.32
CA PRO A 266 -11.73 -0.66 -31.84
C PRO A 266 -13.07 0.09 -31.86
N ILE A 267 -14.02 -0.42 -32.65
CA ILE A 267 -15.39 0.08 -32.70
C ILE A 267 -16.29 -0.74 -31.76
N ASN A 268 -17.51 -0.26 -31.54
CA ASN A 268 -18.51 -1.03 -30.81
C ASN A 268 -18.78 -2.38 -31.52
N ASP A 269 -18.50 -3.49 -30.84
CA ASP A 269 -18.67 -4.86 -31.35
C ASP A 269 -20.13 -5.37 -31.25
N GLY A 270 -21.11 -4.46 -31.14
CA GLY A 270 -22.53 -4.81 -31.00
C GLY A 270 -22.89 -5.61 -29.73
N ALA A 271 -21.95 -5.78 -28.81
CA ALA A 271 -22.18 -6.41 -27.53
C ALA A 271 -23.10 -5.54 -26.65
N ASN A 272 -23.99 -6.18 -25.90
CA ASN A 272 -24.94 -5.49 -24.99
C ASN A 272 -24.25 -4.67 -23.87
N GLN A 273 -22.92 -4.76 -23.73
CA GLN A 273 -22.11 -4.01 -22.78
C GLN A 273 -20.88 -3.44 -23.48
N VAL A 274 -20.56 -2.18 -23.18
CA VAL A 274 -19.38 -1.46 -23.69
C VAL A 274 -18.11 -2.13 -23.15
N ARG A 275 -17.25 -2.62 -24.05
CA ARG A 275 -15.97 -3.28 -23.72
C ARG A 275 -14.73 -2.43 -24.06
N TYR A 276 -14.89 -1.12 -24.18
CA TYR A 276 -13.81 -0.16 -24.44
C TYR A 276 -13.90 1.00 -23.46
N GLY A 277 -12.75 1.61 -23.14
CA GLY A 277 -12.67 2.66 -22.14
C GLY A 277 -11.29 3.34 -22.16
N LYS A 278 -11.07 4.24 -21.19
CA LYS A 278 -9.80 4.98 -21.05
C LYS A 278 -8.70 4.19 -20.34
N GLU A 279 -9.04 3.05 -19.75
CA GLU A 279 -8.13 2.22 -18.95
C GLU A 279 -8.37 0.75 -19.31
N THR A 280 -7.28 -0.01 -19.43
CA THR A 280 -7.37 -1.48 -19.60
C THR A 280 -7.37 -2.13 -18.23
N THR A 281 -8.53 -2.63 -17.80
CA THR A 281 -8.64 -3.37 -16.52
C THR A 281 -9.37 -4.70 -16.69
N PRO A 282 -8.99 -5.74 -15.93
CA PRO A 282 -9.85 -6.91 -15.75
C PRO A 282 -11.07 -6.54 -14.90
N ALA A 283 -12.04 -7.44 -14.78
CA ALA A 283 -13.09 -7.30 -13.78
C ALA A 283 -12.50 -7.15 -12.37
N TYR A 284 -13.00 -6.19 -11.59
CA TYR A 284 -12.48 -5.88 -10.25
C TYR A 284 -13.59 -5.53 -9.27
N ILE A 285 -13.26 -5.59 -7.98
CA ILE A 285 -14.07 -5.03 -6.90
C ILE A 285 -13.23 -4.02 -6.11
N ALA A 286 -13.83 -2.89 -5.74
CA ALA A 286 -13.16 -1.89 -4.94
C ALA A 286 -13.21 -2.29 -3.46
N VAL A 287 -12.05 -2.22 -2.79
CA VAL A 287 -11.89 -2.50 -1.36
C VAL A 287 -11.19 -1.34 -0.66
N LYS A 288 -11.39 -1.20 0.64
CA LYS A 288 -10.68 -0.23 1.48
C LYS A 288 -9.45 -0.88 2.11
N TYR A 289 -8.32 -0.18 2.04
CA TYR A 289 -7.08 -0.59 2.69
C TYR A 289 -6.73 0.29 3.88
N LYS A 290 -6.19 -0.32 4.93
CA LYS A 290 -5.50 0.37 6.02
C LYS A 290 -4.09 -0.19 6.23
N VAL A 291 -3.16 0.68 6.60
CA VAL A 291 -1.77 0.37 6.95
C VAL A 291 -1.58 0.41 8.46
N ARG A 292 -0.81 -0.53 9.01
CA ARG A 292 -0.43 -0.52 10.42
C ARG A 292 0.60 0.58 10.70
N VAL A 293 0.27 1.48 11.61
CA VAL A 293 1.08 2.65 12.00
C VAL A 293 1.58 2.61 13.44
N ALA A 294 0.97 1.79 14.32
CA ALA A 294 1.41 1.57 15.70
C ALA A 294 1.25 0.08 16.11
#